data_AF-E3CVY0-F1
#
_entry.id   AF-E3CVY0-F1
#
_cell.length_a   1.000
_cell.length_b   1.000
_cell.length_c   1.000
_cell.angle_alpha   90.00
_cell.angle_beta   90.00
_cell.angle_gamma   90.00
#
_symmetry.space_group_name_H-M   'P 1'
#
loop_
_entity.id
_entity.type
_entity.pdbx_description
1 polymer ?
#
loop_
_entity_poly.entity_id
_entity_poly.type
_entity_poly.pdbx_seq_one_letter_code
_entity_poly.pdbx_strand_id
1 'polypeptide(L)'
;MPRKGMPVQDTWVYQFLQKVGSNGVAYTYLRRGLTTNDVVLDLNDLFCEFSPDFAVVQVGICDCSKRIVGKRLEFLLFRVPLVGFIYKKIRKKFSYTLTKIFGTRYVEIDKFKKNISKIVDICVCKGIRLCLLGICPPGGYIKSMVHGISEDISLYNGTIDTITQLNENCEYINPYLMHEDDILTIEDGHHLTKLGHLLVYNAISLYFDSIAVARSDGKSDNR
;
A
#
# COMPACT_ATOMS: atom_id res chain seq x y z
N MET A 1 -5.40 -2.04 10.04
CA MET A 1 -6.68 -2.02 10.79
C MET A 1 -6.99 -3.43 11.29
N PRO A 2 -7.62 -3.57 12.46
CA PRO A 2 -8.01 -4.89 12.98
C PRO A 2 -8.86 -5.66 11.96
N ARG A 3 -8.52 -6.93 11.75
CA ARG A 3 -9.29 -7.88 10.95
C ARG A 3 -9.57 -9.11 11.79
N LYS A 4 -10.65 -9.81 11.47
CA LYS A 4 -10.94 -11.11 12.11
C LYS A 4 -9.76 -12.04 11.82
N GLY A 5 -9.16 -12.62 12.85
CA GLY A 5 -8.00 -13.50 12.73
C GLY A 5 -6.64 -12.80 12.61
N MET A 6 -6.58 -11.45 12.66
CA MET A 6 -5.32 -10.70 12.65
C MET A 6 -5.31 -9.65 13.78
N PRO A 7 -4.76 -10.00 14.95
CA PRO A 7 -4.53 -9.06 16.04
C PRO A 7 -3.68 -7.87 15.61
N VAL A 8 -3.91 -6.69 16.18
CA VAL A 8 -3.14 -5.49 15.86
C VAL A 8 -1.66 -5.69 16.17
N GLN A 9 -1.35 -6.43 17.23
CA GLN A 9 0.00 -6.73 17.69
C GLN A 9 0.81 -7.55 16.68
N ASP A 10 0.13 -8.33 15.84
CA ASP A 10 0.75 -9.11 14.77
C ASP A 10 0.94 -8.30 13.48
N THR A 11 0.51 -7.02 13.45
CA THR A 11 0.69 -6.17 12.27
C THR A 11 2.08 -5.55 12.24
N TRP A 12 2.67 -5.49 11.03
CA TRP A 12 3.97 -4.87 10.80
C TRP A 12 4.03 -3.43 11.33
N VAL A 13 2.93 -2.68 11.20
CA VAL A 13 2.86 -1.29 11.69
C VAL A 13 3.04 -1.25 13.20
N TYR A 14 2.31 -2.08 13.95
CA TYR A 14 2.44 -2.12 15.40
C TYR A 14 3.85 -2.49 15.83
N GLN A 15 4.41 -3.55 15.25
CA GLN A 15 5.76 -4.03 15.59
C GLN A 15 6.83 -2.97 15.26
N PHE A 16 6.72 -2.33 14.09
CA PHE A 16 7.64 -1.27 13.70
C PHE A 16 7.52 -0.03 14.59
N LEU A 17 6.31 0.35 15.00
CA LEU A 17 6.12 1.43 15.97
C LEU A 17 6.76 1.14 17.32
N GLN A 18 6.72 -0.11 17.81
CA GLN A 18 7.41 -0.48 19.05
C GLN A 18 8.93 -0.31 18.91
N LYS A 19 9.50 -0.70 17.75
CA LYS A 19 10.92 -0.53 17.44
C LYS A 19 11.34 0.94 17.33
N VAL A 20 10.52 1.79 16.71
CA VAL A 20 10.83 3.22 16.57
C VAL A 20 10.59 3.98 17.87
N GLY A 21 9.51 3.66 18.60
CA GLY A 21 9.10 4.37 19.82
C GLY A 21 10.11 4.30 20.96
N SER A 22 11.06 3.34 20.94
CA SER A 22 12.17 3.32 21.87
C SER A 22 13.25 4.38 21.58
N ASN A 23 13.31 4.89 20.34
CA ASN A 23 14.42 5.73 19.85
C ASN A 23 13.95 6.99 19.08
N GLY A 24 12.65 7.29 19.06
CA GLY A 24 12.12 8.42 18.29
C GLY A 24 10.61 8.57 18.39
N VAL A 25 10.07 9.47 17.57
CA VAL A 25 8.64 9.73 17.44
C VAL A 25 8.14 9.15 16.13
N ALA A 26 7.08 8.36 16.19
CA ALA A 26 6.44 7.79 15.02
C ALA A 26 4.98 8.23 14.92
N TYR A 27 4.53 8.50 13.70
CA TYR A 27 3.15 8.83 13.38
C TYR A 27 2.63 7.88 12.31
N THR A 28 1.37 7.47 12.41
CA THR A 28 0.73 6.60 11.42
C THR A 28 -0.49 7.25 10.78
N TYR A 29 -0.52 7.24 9.45
CA TYR A 29 -1.69 7.62 8.68
C TYR A 29 -2.33 6.39 8.01
N LEU A 30 -3.34 5.79 8.67
CA LEU A 30 -3.97 4.55 8.21
C LEU A 30 -5.45 4.76 7.88
N ARG A 31 -5.83 4.59 6.60
CA ARG A 31 -7.23 4.71 6.15
C ARG A 31 -7.69 3.50 5.34
N ARG A 32 -8.98 3.16 5.45
CA ARG A 32 -9.63 2.10 4.67
C ARG A 32 -9.84 2.60 3.24
N GLY A 33 -9.46 1.80 2.25
CA GLY A 33 -9.73 2.14 0.85
C GLY A 33 -8.92 3.34 0.33
N LEU A 34 -7.80 3.65 1.01
CA LEU A 34 -6.87 4.73 0.67
C LEU A 34 -6.24 4.45 -0.69
N THR A 35 -6.25 5.45 -1.57
CA THR A 35 -5.61 5.44 -2.88
C THR A 35 -4.45 6.43 -2.93
N THR A 36 -3.62 6.37 -3.96
CA THR A 36 -2.56 7.37 -4.18
C THR A 36 -3.11 8.79 -4.40
N ASN A 37 -4.34 8.95 -4.90
CA ASN A 37 -4.98 10.27 -4.97
C ASN A 37 -5.17 10.86 -3.57
N ASP A 38 -5.63 10.04 -2.63
CA ASP A 38 -5.84 10.46 -1.24
C ASP A 38 -4.51 10.81 -0.57
N VAL A 39 -3.48 9.97 -0.75
CA VAL A 39 -2.12 10.22 -0.23
C VAL A 39 -1.55 11.54 -0.74
N VAL A 40 -1.62 11.81 -2.04
CA VAL A 40 -1.10 13.06 -2.63
C VAL A 40 -1.83 14.30 -2.11
N LEU A 41 -3.13 14.20 -1.83
CA LEU A 41 -3.90 15.31 -1.27
C LEU A 41 -3.50 15.57 0.18
N ASP A 42 -3.37 14.52 0.98
CA ASP A 42 -3.20 14.63 2.44
C ASP A 42 -1.74 14.82 2.87
N LEU A 43 -0.76 14.41 2.05
CA LEU A 43 0.67 14.44 2.42
C LEU A 43 1.20 15.84 2.71
N ASN A 44 0.78 16.85 1.95
CA ASN A 44 1.25 18.22 2.16
C ASN A 44 0.81 18.72 3.53
N ASP A 45 -0.47 18.56 3.87
CA ASP A 45 -1.02 18.97 5.16
C ASP A 45 -0.34 18.20 6.29
N LEU A 46 -0.16 16.88 6.12
CA LEU A 46 0.55 16.05 7.10
C LEU A 46 1.99 16.54 7.32
N PHE A 47 2.71 16.88 6.25
CA PHE A 47 4.09 17.33 6.33
C PHE A 47 4.27 18.81 6.64
N CYS A 48 3.18 19.55 6.83
CA CYS A 48 3.20 20.87 7.46
C CYS A 48 3.21 20.75 8.99
N GLU A 49 2.47 19.79 9.53
CA GLU A 49 2.34 19.57 10.98
C GLU A 49 3.38 18.59 11.53
N PHE A 50 3.96 17.74 10.68
CA PHE A 50 4.91 16.71 11.07
C PHE A 50 6.08 16.61 10.08
N SER A 51 7.32 16.74 10.55
CA SER A 51 8.52 16.69 9.72
C SER A 51 9.34 15.43 9.99
N PRO A 52 8.99 14.27 9.40
CA PRO A 52 9.73 13.04 9.63
C PRO A 52 11.06 13.02 8.89
N ASP A 53 12.08 12.39 9.48
CA ASP A 53 13.32 12.02 8.78
C ASP A 53 13.13 10.89 7.77
N PHE A 54 12.15 10.03 8.03
CA PHE A 54 11.92 8.77 7.33
C PHE A 54 10.43 8.50 7.19
N ALA A 55 9.99 8.15 5.99
CA ALA A 55 8.60 7.81 5.70
C ALA A 55 8.50 6.43 5.04
N VAL A 56 7.53 5.64 5.48
CA VAL A 56 7.15 4.36 4.84
C VAL A 56 5.76 4.52 4.24
N VAL A 57 5.62 4.24 2.95
CA VAL A 57 4.35 4.34 2.22
C VAL A 57 4.00 2.99 1.62
N GLN A 58 2.85 2.45 2.05
CA GLN A 58 2.25 1.24 1.46
C GLN A 58 0.86 1.57 0.93
N VAL A 59 0.75 1.69 -0.39
CA VAL A 59 -0.50 2.06 -1.09
C VAL A 59 -0.51 1.41 -2.48
N GLY A 60 -1.68 1.35 -3.13
CA GLY A 60 -1.79 0.90 -4.52
C GLY A 60 -2.76 -0.24 -4.76
N ILE A 61 -3.06 -1.10 -3.77
CA ILE A 61 -4.04 -2.19 -3.96
C ILE A 61 -5.44 -1.66 -4.29
N CYS A 62 -5.82 -0.50 -3.72
CA CYS A 62 -7.10 0.13 -4.02
C CYS A 62 -7.09 0.88 -5.36
N ASP A 63 -5.92 1.25 -5.85
CA ASP A 63 -5.69 1.91 -7.12
C ASP A 63 -5.84 0.90 -8.26
N CYS A 64 -5.05 -0.18 -8.21
CA CYS A 64 -4.91 -1.15 -9.31
C CYS A 64 -6.10 -2.12 -9.42
N SER A 65 -6.75 -2.45 -8.31
CA SER A 65 -7.76 -3.49 -8.28
C SER A 65 -9.05 -3.06 -8.98
N LYS A 66 -9.36 -3.72 -10.10
CA LYS A 66 -10.57 -3.47 -10.88
C LYS A 66 -11.84 -3.58 -10.03
N ARG A 67 -12.82 -2.76 -10.38
CA ARG A 67 -14.15 -2.68 -9.76
C ARG A 67 -15.20 -2.80 -10.85
N ILE A 68 -16.34 -3.37 -10.48
CA ILE A 68 -17.50 -3.48 -11.38
C ILE A 68 -18.07 -2.09 -11.69
N VAL A 69 -18.08 -1.21 -10.69
CA VAL A 69 -18.55 0.17 -10.78
C VAL A 69 -17.65 1.08 -9.94
N GLY A 70 -17.57 2.36 -10.31
CA GLY A 70 -16.86 3.36 -9.50
C GLY A 70 -17.54 3.68 -8.17
N LYS A 71 -16.79 4.27 -7.22
CA LYS A 71 -17.26 4.57 -5.84
C LYS A 71 -18.61 5.29 -5.78
N ARG A 72 -18.81 6.30 -6.63
CA ARG A 72 -20.04 7.11 -6.65
C ARG A 72 -21.26 6.29 -7.05
N LEU A 73 -21.14 5.50 -8.11
CA LEU A 73 -22.23 4.65 -8.58
C LEU A 73 -22.51 3.51 -7.59
N GLU A 74 -21.46 2.89 -7.04
CA GLU A 74 -21.62 1.88 -5.98
C GLU A 74 -22.41 2.42 -4.79
N PHE A 75 -22.09 3.63 -4.35
CA PHE A 75 -22.81 4.32 -3.29
C PHE A 75 -24.28 4.56 -3.63
N LEU A 76 -24.59 5.02 -4.86
CA LEU A 76 -25.97 5.23 -5.31
C LEU A 76 -26.77 3.93 -5.37
N LEU A 77 -26.17 2.83 -5.85
CA LEU A 77 -26.81 1.51 -5.91
C LEU A 77 -27.22 1.03 -4.52
N PHE A 78 -26.39 1.27 -3.51
CA PHE A 78 -26.69 0.86 -2.13
C PHE A 78 -27.70 1.73 -1.40
N ARG A 79 -28.03 2.93 -1.92
CA ARG A 79 -29.08 3.78 -1.36
C ARG A 79 -30.50 3.30 -1.70
N VAL A 80 -30.65 2.51 -2.76
CA VAL A 80 -31.94 1.95 -3.17
C VAL A 80 -31.99 0.48 -2.75
N PRO A 81 -32.77 0.08 -1.72
CA PRO A 81 -32.64 -1.23 -1.07
C PRO A 81 -32.76 -2.43 -2.01
N LEU A 82 -33.75 -2.43 -2.90
CA LEU A 82 -33.98 -3.53 -3.85
C LEU A 82 -32.84 -3.62 -4.88
N VAL A 83 -32.42 -2.48 -5.42
CA VAL A 83 -31.30 -2.41 -6.38
C VAL A 83 -30.00 -2.84 -5.72
N GLY A 84 -29.71 -2.37 -4.51
CA GLY A 84 -28.54 -2.77 -3.75
C GLY A 84 -28.52 -4.27 -3.42
N PHE A 85 -29.67 -4.85 -3.10
CA PHE A 85 -29.80 -6.30 -2.88
C PHE A 85 -29.54 -7.11 -4.16
N ILE A 86 -30.15 -6.72 -5.28
CA ILE A 86 -29.94 -7.36 -6.59
C ILE A 86 -28.47 -7.23 -7.00
N TYR A 87 -27.90 -6.03 -6.87
CA TYR A 87 -26.48 -5.77 -7.16
C TYR A 87 -25.56 -6.67 -6.33
N LYS A 88 -25.80 -6.86 -5.03
CA LYS A 88 -24.99 -7.78 -4.20
C LYS A 88 -25.01 -9.21 -4.72
N LYS A 89 -26.20 -9.71 -5.11
CA LYS A 89 -26.34 -11.07 -5.66
C LYS A 89 -25.59 -11.21 -6.99
N ILE A 90 -25.76 -10.26 -7.90
CA ILE A 90 -25.10 -10.24 -9.21
C ILE A 90 -23.58 -10.17 -9.02
N ARG A 91 -23.09 -9.23 -8.20
CA ARG A 91 -21.68 -9.09 -7.86
C ARG A 91 -21.10 -10.38 -7.29
N LYS A 92 -21.77 -11.00 -6.31
CA LYS A 92 -21.28 -12.24 -5.68
C LYS A 92 -21.15 -13.38 -6.69
N LYS A 93 -22.08 -13.49 -7.65
CA LYS A 93 -22.11 -14.59 -8.63
C LYS A 93 -21.20 -14.37 -9.83
N PHE A 94 -21.04 -13.12 -10.28
CA PHE A 94 -20.41 -12.80 -11.57
C PHE A 94 -19.23 -11.83 -11.46
N SER A 95 -18.63 -11.64 -10.27
CA SER A 95 -17.57 -10.64 -10.04
C SER A 95 -16.44 -10.70 -11.06
N TYR A 96 -15.92 -11.90 -11.34
CA TYR A 96 -14.82 -12.08 -12.30
C TYR A 96 -15.21 -11.58 -13.70
N THR A 97 -16.35 -12.03 -14.22
CA THR A 97 -16.85 -11.63 -15.53
C THR A 97 -17.15 -10.14 -15.59
N LEU A 98 -17.76 -9.59 -14.54
CA LEU A 98 -18.11 -8.16 -14.48
C LEU A 98 -16.87 -7.26 -14.38
N THR A 99 -15.84 -7.68 -13.63
CA THR A 99 -14.55 -6.97 -13.59
C THR A 99 -13.76 -7.10 -14.90
N LYS A 100 -13.97 -8.16 -15.67
CA LYS A 100 -13.44 -8.28 -17.05
C LYS A 100 -14.13 -7.31 -18.01
N ILE A 101 -15.46 -7.16 -17.92
CA ILE A 101 -16.26 -6.33 -18.83
C ILE A 101 -16.12 -4.83 -18.51
N PHE A 102 -16.34 -4.45 -17.25
CA PHE A 102 -16.37 -3.04 -16.85
C PHE A 102 -15.01 -2.52 -16.43
N GLY A 103 -14.27 -3.32 -15.65
CA GLY A 103 -12.85 -3.11 -15.35
C GLY A 103 -12.43 -1.76 -14.78
N THR A 104 -13.35 -0.97 -14.21
CA THR A 104 -13.05 0.38 -13.74
C THR A 104 -12.04 0.37 -12.60
N ARG A 105 -11.03 1.25 -12.63
CA ARG A 105 -10.09 1.45 -11.52
C ARG A 105 -10.39 2.74 -10.80
N TYR A 106 -9.95 2.85 -9.55
CA TYR A 106 -10.04 4.12 -8.84
C TYR A 106 -8.97 5.10 -9.30
N VAL A 107 -7.81 4.58 -9.71
CA VAL A 107 -6.70 5.36 -10.25
C VAL A 107 -6.12 4.55 -11.41
N GLU A 108 -6.14 5.10 -12.62
CA GLU A 108 -5.52 4.46 -13.79
C GLU A 108 -3.99 4.58 -13.73
N ILE A 109 -3.28 3.72 -14.47
CA ILE A 109 -1.82 3.58 -14.38
C ILE A 109 -1.07 4.90 -14.61
N ASP A 110 -1.49 5.72 -15.58
CA ASP A 110 -0.85 7.01 -15.86
C ASP A 110 -1.01 8.00 -14.70
N LYS A 111 -2.17 7.96 -14.05
CA LYS A 111 -2.45 8.80 -12.87
C LYS A 111 -1.69 8.27 -11.66
N PHE A 112 -1.62 6.96 -11.50
CA PHE A 112 -0.83 6.30 -10.46
C PHE A 112 0.66 6.69 -10.59
N LYS A 113 1.24 6.60 -11.79
CA LYS A 113 2.61 7.06 -12.10
C LYS A 113 2.82 8.50 -11.65
N LYS A 114 1.94 9.42 -12.07
CA LYS A 114 1.99 10.84 -11.66
C LYS A 114 1.90 11.03 -10.14
N ASN A 115 1.06 10.23 -9.47
CA ASN A 115 0.90 10.33 -8.03
C ASN A 115 2.14 9.81 -7.28
N ILE A 116 2.72 8.67 -7.69
CA ILE A 116 3.96 8.15 -7.09
C ILE A 116 5.12 9.13 -7.29
N SER A 117 5.31 9.67 -8.50
CA SER A 117 6.30 10.72 -8.74
C SER A 117 6.10 11.90 -7.80
N LYS A 118 4.85 12.38 -7.64
CA LYS A 118 4.56 13.49 -6.73
C LYS A 118 4.84 13.15 -5.25
N ILE A 119 4.58 11.93 -4.81
CA ILE A 119 4.92 11.48 -3.45
C ILE A 119 6.44 11.51 -3.24
N VAL A 120 7.20 11.00 -4.22
CA VAL A 120 8.66 11.04 -4.23
C VAL A 120 9.15 12.49 -4.17
N ASP A 121 8.69 13.34 -5.08
CA ASP A 121 9.09 14.75 -5.16
C ASP A 121 8.85 15.49 -3.84
N ILE A 122 7.67 15.32 -3.23
CA ILE A 122 7.34 15.94 -1.93
C ILE A 122 8.33 15.51 -0.84
N CYS A 123 8.64 14.21 -0.75
CA CYS A 123 9.56 13.69 0.26
C CYS A 123 10.98 14.20 0.02
N VAL A 124 11.46 14.10 -1.21
CA VAL A 124 12.82 14.52 -1.61
C VAL A 124 13.03 16.01 -1.39
N CYS A 125 12.08 16.85 -1.80
CA CYS A 125 12.18 18.31 -1.58
C CYS A 125 12.23 18.69 -0.10
N LYS A 126 11.71 17.85 0.80
CA LYS A 126 11.76 18.04 2.24
C LYS A 126 12.95 17.32 2.91
N GLY A 127 13.81 16.65 2.14
CA GLY A 127 14.93 15.86 2.67
C GLY A 127 14.51 14.59 3.42
N ILE A 128 13.27 14.11 3.19
CA ILE A 128 12.72 12.93 3.84
C ILE A 128 13.18 11.69 3.08
N ARG A 129 13.75 10.72 3.79
CA ARG A 129 14.08 9.42 3.20
C ARG A 129 12.82 8.57 3.07
N LEU A 130 12.51 8.13 1.86
CA LEU A 130 11.25 7.47 1.53
C LEU A 130 11.45 5.98 1.24
N CYS A 131 10.67 5.13 1.90
CA CYS A 131 10.51 3.72 1.58
C CYS A 131 9.11 3.49 1.01
N LEU A 132 9.03 3.07 -0.25
CA LEU A 132 7.79 2.63 -0.90
C LEU A 132 7.71 1.11 -0.89
N LEU A 133 6.65 0.57 -0.30
CA LEU A 133 6.46 -0.88 -0.21
C LEU A 133 5.67 -1.41 -1.40
N GLY A 134 6.07 -2.59 -1.86
CA GLY A 134 5.31 -3.36 -2.83
C GLY A 134 3.89 -3.65 -2.37
N ILE A 135 2.98 -3.67 -3.34
CA ILE A 135 1.65 -4.22 -3.22
C ILE A 135 1.80 -5.74 -3.13
N CYS A 136 1.23 -6.35 -2.08
CA CYS A 136 1.24 -7.80 -1.88
C CYS A 136 0.60 -8.51 -3.07
N PRO A 137 1.18 -9.63 -3.54
CA PRO A 137 0.52 -10.51 -4.49
C PRO A 137 -0.88 -10.92 -4.02
N PRO A 138 -1.83 -11.11 -4.96
CA PRO A 138 -3.21 -11.42 -4.63
C PRO A 138 -3.38 -12.90 -4.25
N GLY A 139 -4.11 -13.17 -3.18
CA GLY A 139 -4.51 -14.54 -2.82
C GLY A 139 -5.60 -15.11 -3.75
N GLY A 140 -5.81 -16.42 -3.68
CA GLY A 140 -6.73 -17.16 -4.55
C GLY A 140 -8.16 -16.61 -4.56
N TYR A 141 -8.68 -16.15 -3.42
CA TYR A 141 -10.03 -15.58 -3.36
C TYR A 141 -10.17 -14.34 -4.25
N ILE A 142 -9.25 -13.36 -4.14
CA ILE A 142 -9.36 -12.14 -4.97
C ILE A 142 -9.05 -12.43 -6.45
N LYS A 143 -8.13 -13.37 -6.75
CA LYS A 143 -7.88 -13.88 -8.11
C LYS A 143 -9.15 -14.44 -8.75
N SER A 144 -9.95 -15.18 -7.98
CA SER A 144 -11.23 -15.73 -8.46
C SER A 144 -12.32 -14.66 -8.68
N MET A 145 -12.14 -13.46 -8.12
CA MET A 145 -13.16 -12.40 -8.11
C MET A 145 -12.84 -11.21 -9.02
N VAL A 146 -11.55 -10.96 -9.29
CA VAL A 146 -11.08 -9.77 -10.00
C VAL A 146 -10.21 -10.18 -11.18
N HIS A 147 -10.72 -9.96 -12.39
CA HIS A 147 -10.03 -10.31 -13.61
C HIS A 147 -8.72 -9.53 -13.80
N GLY A 148 -7.61 -10.26 -13.93
CA GLY A 148 -6.29 -9.71 -14.23
C GLY A 148 -5.63 -8.97 -13.06
N ILE A 149 -5.98 -9.31 -11.81
CA ILE A 149 -5.46 -8.63 -10.62
C ILE A 149 -3.96 -8.85 -10.40
N SER A 150 -3.43 -10.02 -10.75
CA SER A 150 -2.00 -10.33 -10.62
C SER A 150 -1.16 -9.46 -11.55
N GLU A 151 -1.61 -9.32 -12.80
CA GLU A 151 -0.97 -8.49 -13.82
C GLU A 151 -1.06 -7.01 -13.45
N ASP A 152 -2.22 -6.56 -12.95
CA ASP A 152 -2.39 -5.20 -12.45
C ASP A 152 -1.44 -4.90 -11.27
N ILE A 153 -1.31 -5.81 -10.31
CA ILE A 153 -0.38 -5.64 -9.18
C ILE A 153 1.07 -5.58 -9.67
N SER A 154 1.46 -6.48 -10.57
CA SER A 154 2.80 -6.50 -11.17
C SER A 154 3.12 -5.19 -11.88
N LEU A 155 2.19 -4.69 -12.71
CA LEU A 155 2.33 -3.42 -13.43
C LEU A 155 2.52 -2.23 -12.48
N TYR A 156 1.75 -2.17 -11.39
CA TYR A 156 1.81 -1.06 -10.45
C TYR A 156 3.08 -1.13 -9.59
N ASN A 157 3.48 -2.32 -9.16
CA ASN A 157 4.75 -2.54 -8.45
C ASN A 157 5.96 -2.15 -9.31
N GLY A 158 5.99 -2.57 -10.58
CA GLY A 158 7.05 -2.16 -11.51
C GLY A 158 7.10 -0.64 -11.74
N THR A 159 5.95 0.04 -11.67
CA THR A 159 5.88 1.51 -11.73
C THR A 159 6.49 2.15 -10.48
N ILE A 160 6.21 1.61 -9.29
CA ILE A 160 6.82 2.10 -8.05
C ILE A 160 8.34 1.98 -8.14
N ASP A 161 8.83 0.77 -8.46
CA ASP A 161 10.25 0.45 -8.56
C ASP A 161 10.99 1.37 -9.54
N THR A 162 10.46 1.51 -10.76
CA THR A 162 11.04 2.37 -11.80
C THR A 162 11.17 3.83 -11.33
N ILE A 163 10.18 4.36 -10.61
CA ILE A 163 10.20 5.76 -10.17
C ILE A 163 11.18 5.94 -9.01
N THR A 164 11.23 5.02 -8.04
CA THR A 164 12.14 5.12 -6.90
C THR A 164 13.60 5.03 -7.31
N GLN A 165 13.94 4.25 -8.33
CA GLN A 165 15.30 4.15 -8.87
C GLN A 165 15.85 5.48 -9.41
N LEU A 166 14.99 6.48 -9.66
CA LEU A 166 15.40 7.80 -10.13
C LEU A 166 15.91 8.71 -8.99
N ASN A 167 15.82 8.29 -7.74
CA ASN A 167 16.22 9.11 -6.59
C ASN A 167 16.84 8.29 -5.45
N GLU A 168 18.08 8.62 -5.08
CA GLU A 168 18.83 7.92 -4.03
C GLU A 168 18.23 8.04 -2.61
N ASN A 169 17.38 9.05 -2.37
CA ASN A 169 16.67 9.20 -1.11
C ASN A 169 15.38 8.36 -1.05
N CYS A 170 15.12 7.56 -2.09
CA CYS A 170 13.96 6.68 -2.18
C CYS A 170 14.41 5.22 -2.34
N GLU A 171 13.68 4.31 -1.70
CA GLU A 171 13.88 2.87 -1.84
C GLU A 171 12.54 2.20 -2.11
N TYR A 172 12.52 1.26 -3.05
CA TYR A 172 11.42 0.33 -3.23
C TYR A 172 11.75 -1.02 -2.60
N ILE A 173 10.87 -1.48 -1.70
CA ILE A 173 11.03 -2.77 -1.04
C ILE A 173 9.83 -3.65 -1.35
N ASN A 174 10.10 -4.79 -1.98
CA ASN A 174 9.11 -5.85 -2.17
C ASN A 174 9.44 -7.06 -1.27
N PRO A 175 8.82 -7.17 -0.08
CA PRO A 175 9.13 -8.24 0.87
C PRO A 175 8.55 -9.61 0.48
N TYR A 176 7.86 -9.72 -0.67
CA TYR A 176 7.06 -10.89 -1.03
C TYR A 176 7.69 -11.79 -2.11
N LEU A 177 8.78 -11.37 -2.75
CA LEU A 177 9.32 -11.98 -3.99
C LEU A 177 9.65 -13.49 -3.91
N MET A 178 9.83 -14.05 -2.71
CA MET A 178 10.27 -15.44 -2.49
C MET A 178 9.19 -16.32 -1.85
N HIS A 179 7.93 -15.87 -1.84
CA HIS A 179 6.84 -16.56 -1.15
C HIS A 179 5.66 -16.82 -2.08
N GLU A 180 4.95 -17.92 -1.82
CA GLU A 180 3.70 -18.24 -2.51
C GLU A 180 2.60 -17.24 -2.15
N ASP A 181 1.82 -16.78 -3.13
CA ASP A 181 0.82 -15.72 -2.92
C ASP A 181 -0.24 -16.07 -1.85
N ASP A 182 -0.64 -17.34 -1.77
CA ASP A 182 -1.77 -17.77 -0.95
C ASP A 182 -1.44 -17.84 0.56
N ILE A 183 -0.16 -17.90 0.93
CA ILE A 183 0.26 -17.86 2.35
C ILE A 183 0.43 -16.42 2.87
N LEU A 184 0.46 -15.45 1.97
CA LEU A 184 0.71 -14.04 2.30
C LEU A 184 -0.55 -13.30 2.71
N THR A 185 -1.73 -13.76 2.28
CA THR A 185 -3.01 -13.09 2.54
C THR A 185 -3.99 -13.98 3.31
N ILE A 186 -4.86 -13.36 4.11
CA ILE A 186 -5.97 -14.07 4.77
C ILE A 186 -7.01 -14.49 3.74
N GLU A 187 -8.08 -15.16 4.19
CA GLU A 187 -9.16 -15.71 3.34
C GLU A 187 -9.73 -14.72 2.30
N ASP A 188 -9.69 -13.40 2.58
CA ASP A 188 -10.17 -12.38 1.66
C ASP A 188 -9.21 -12.05 0.49
N GLY A 189 -8.05 -12.70 0.45
CA GLY A 189 -7.07 -12.64 -0.63
C GLY A 189 -6.33 -11.31 -0.77
N HIS A 190 -6.45 -10.36 0.16
CA HIS A 190 -5.78 -9.05 0.03
C HIS A 190 -5.24 -8.45 1.33
N HIS A 191 -5.77 -8.80 2.50
CA HIS A 191 -5.13 -8.42 3.77
C HIS A 191 -4.07 -9.43 4.14
N LEU A 192 -2.95 -8.97 4.69
CA LEU A 192 -1.81 -9.82 5.03
C LEU A 192 -2.13 -10.81 6.16
N THR A 193 -1.55 -12.01 6.08
CA THR A 193 -1.41 -12.93 7.20
C THR A 193 -0.36 -12.44 8.20
N LYS A 194 -0.22 -13.14 9.32
CA LYS A 194 0.89 -12.94 10.26
C LYS A 194 2.26 -13.07 9.57
N LEU A 195 2.41 -14.05 8.66
CA LEU A 195 3.63 -14.19 7.87
C LEU A 195 3.84 -12.98 6.96
N GLY A 196 2.81 -12.55 6.21
CA GLY A 196 2.90 -11.39 5.34
C GLY A 196 3.32 -10.12 6.10
N HIS A 197 2.75 -9.90 7.30
CA HIS A 197 3.17 -8.80 8.17
C HIS A 197 4.61 -8.96 8.70
N LEU A 198 5.02 -10.17 9.07
CA LEU A 198 6.39 -10.43 9.54
C LEU A 198 7.43 -10.12 8.45
N LEU A 199 7.16 -10.51 7.20
CA LEU A 199 8.04 -10.21 6.07
C LEU A 199 8.21 -8.71 5.86
N VAL A 200 7.11 -7.96 5.90
CA VAL A 200 7.13 -6.50 5.80
C VAL A 200 7.93 -5.87 6.94
N TYR A 201 7.65 -6.30 8.19
CA TYR A 201 8.34 -5.80 9.37
C TYR A 201 9.86 -6.03 9.29
N ASN A 202 10.29 -7.23 8.92
CA ASN A 202 11.70 -7.58 8.80
C ASN A 202 12.39 -6.73 7.73
N ALA A 203 11.77 -6.60 6.55
CA ALA A 203 12.36 -5.85 5.44
C ALA A 203 12.52 -4.36 5.76
N ILE A 204 11.50 -3.72 6.35
CA ILE A 204 11.57 -2.31 6.75
C ILE A 204 12.57 -2.13 7.89
N SER A 205 12.59 -3.04 8.86
CA SER A 205 13.50 -2.93 10.01
C SER A 205 14.96 -2.99 9.57
N LEU A 206 15.30 -3.90 8.66
CA LEU A 206 16.64 -3.98 8.08
C LEU A 206 17.03 -2.69 7.35
N TYR A 207 16.12 -2.13 6.55
CA TYR A 207 16.36 -0.87 5.85
C TYR A 207 16.48 0.32 6.80
N PHE A 208 15.65 0.38 7.83
CA PHE A 208 15.69 1.43 8.84
C PHE A 208 17.03 1.41 9.61
N ASP A 209 17.49 0.22 10.01
CA ASP A 209 18.75 0.06 10.73
C ASP A 209 19.97 0.42 9.86
N SER A 210 19.95 0.10 8.56
CA SER A 210 21.04 0.48 7.64
C SER A 210 21.18 1.99 7.47
N ILE A 211 20.06 2.73 7.48
CA ILE A 211 20.05 4.19 7.46
C ILE A 211 20.61 4.76 8.77
N ALA A 212 20.26 4.16 9.91
CA ALA A 212 20.71 4.61 11.21
C ALA A 212 22.25 4.50 11.34
N VAL A 213 22.84 3.40 10.87
CA VAL A 213 24.30 3.18 10.85
C VAL A 213 25.00 4.19 9.93
N ALA A 214 24.49 4.42 8.72
CA ALA A 214 25.08 5.39 7.80
C ALA A 214 25.14 6.82 8.41
N ARG A 215 24.16 7.17 9.26
CA ARG A 215 24.14 8.46 9.97
C ARG A 215 25.12 8.53 11.16
N SER A 216 25.43 7.40 11.81
CA SER A 216 26.44 7.39 12.87
C SER A 216 27.86 7.53 12.32
N ASP A 217 28.13 6.90 11.17
CA ASP A 217 29.47 6.88 10.56
C ASP A 217 29.79 8.22 9.89
N GLY A 218 28.82 8.89 9.28
CA GLY A 218 29.00 10.24 8.69
C GLY A 218 29.22 11.37 9.71
N LYS A 219 29.12 11.10 11.02
CA LYS A 219 29.38 12.08 12.09
C LYS A 219 30.80 11.98 12.69
N SER A 220 31.63 11.02 12.28
CA SER A 220 33.00 10.88 12.80
C SER A 220 34.04 11.79 12.15
N ASP A 221 33.75 12.39 10.99
CA ASP A 221 34.75 13.10 10.18
C ASP A 221 34.78 14.63 10.36
N ASN A 222 34.06 15.16 11.36
CA ASN A 222 34.09 16.59 11.72
C ASN A 222 34.48 16.79 13.19
N ARG A 223 35.65 16.27 13.59
CA ARG A 223 36.34 16.67 14.82
C ARG A 223 37.79 16.99 14.57
#